data_AF-A0A200Q4L3-F1
#
_entry.id   AF-A0A200Q4L3-F1
#
_cell.length_a   1.000
_cell.length_b   1.000
_cell.length_c   1.000
_cell.angle_alpha   90.00
_cell.angle_beta   90.00
_cell.angle_gamma   90.00
#
_symmetry.space_group_name_H-M   'P 1'
#
loop_
_entity.id
_entity.type
_entity.pdbx_description
1 polymer ?
#
loop_
_entity_poly.entity_id
_entity_poly.type
_entity_poly.pdbx_seq_one_letter_code
_entity_poly.pdbx_strand_id
1 'polypeptide(L)' 'MSSVGTSKGILEIAKFALYVSVPIGLMYTFAYDTKNLQKIMGNRSYVVYPPEGPRPPSPEELREMAREIARKRNLP' A
#
# COMPACT_ATOMS: atom_id res chain seq x y z
N MET A 1 -38.46 27.36 30.32
CA MET A 1 -37.01 27.11 30.20
C MET A 1 -36.58 27.44 28.78
N SER A 2 -35.54 28.26 28.59
CA SER A 2 -35.10 28.78 27.29
C SER A 2 -34.40 27.71 26.44
N SER A 3 -34.72 27.61 25.14
CA SER A 3 -34.16 26.57 24.24
C SER A 3 -32.64 26.55 24.17
N VAL A 4 -31.98 27.70 24.39
CA VAL A 4 -30.52 27.86 24.45
C VAL A 4 -29.86 26.97 25.51
N GLY A 5 -30.54 26.69 26.64
CA GLY A 5 -30.02 25.80 27.68
C GLY A 5 -30.03 24.34 27.24
N THR A 6 -31.11 23.91 26.58
CA THR A 6 -31.26 22.56 26.03
C THR A 6 -30.28 22.30 24.88
N SER A 7 -30.01 23.30 24.02
CA SER A 7 -29.04 23.15 22.92
C SER A 7 -27.61 22.99 23.42
N LYS A 8 -27.22 23.72 24.49
CA LYS A 8 -25.90 23.57 25.11
C LYS A 8 -25.72 22.16 25.70
N GLY A 9 -26.74 21.62 26.38
CA GLY A 9 -26.69 20.25 26.90
C GLY A 9 -26.55 19.18 25.81
N ILE A 10 -27.29 19.30 24.71
CA ILE A 10 -27.17 18.37 23.57
C ILE A 10 -25.78 18.44 22.93
N LEU A 11 -25.22 19.64 22.77
CA LEU A 11 -23.89 19.84 22.21
C LEU A 11 -22.79 19.23 23.09
N GLU A 12 -22.95 19.28 24.41
CA GLU A 12 -22.00 18.66 25.35
C GLU A 12 -22.06 17.13 25.29
N ILE A 13 -23.25 16.55 25.21
CA ILE A 13 -23.42 15.10 25.04
C ILE A 13 -22.84 14.65 23.71
N ALA A 14 -23.11 15.37 22.61
CA ALA A 14 -22.57 15.06 21.30
C ALA A 14 -21.03 15.14 21.29
N LYS A 15 -20.46 16.17 21.93
CA LYS A 15 -19.01 16.34 22.07
C LYS A 15 -18.39 15.19 22.88
N PHE A 16 -19.01 14.82 23.99
CA PHE A 16 -18.55 13.69 24.81
C PHE A 16 -18.62 12.37 24.02
N ALA A 17 -19.74 12.11 23.34
CA ALA A 17 -19.91 10.93 22.51
C ALA A 17 -18.84 10.88 21.41
N LEU A 18 -18.52 12.00 20.76
CA LEU A 18 -17.45 12.07 19.77
C LEU A 18 -16.09 11.74 20.38
N TYR A 19 -15.75 12.34 21.53
CA TYR A 19 -14.47 12.11 22.19
C TYR A 19 -14.27 10.66 22.66
N VAL A 20 -15.33 9.95 22.97
CA VAL A 20 -15.25 8.55 23.38
C VAL A 20 -15.30 7.61 22.17
N SER A 21 -16.24 7.84 21.25
CA SER A 21 -16.47 6.96 20.11
C SER A 21 -15.32 6.98 19.10
N VAL A 22 -14.71 8.13 18.82
CA VAL A 22 -13.63 8.23 17.82
C VAL A 22 -12.40 7.43 18.25
N PRO A 23 -11.81 7.59 19.45
CA PRO A 23 -10.68 6.78 19.88
C PRO A 23 -11.00 5.28 19.97
N ILE A 24 -12.19 4.90 20.46
CA ILE A 24 -12.61 3.48 20.51
C ILE A 24 -12.73 2.90 19.10
N GLY A 25 -13.35 3.65 18.18
CA GLY A 25 -13.48 3.26 16.79
C GLY A 25 -12.10 3.06 16.14
N LEU A 26 -11.19 4.02 16.31
CA LEU A 26 -9.82 3.91 15.80
C LEU A 26 -9.06 2.73 16.42
N MET A 27 -9.23 2.48 17.72
CA MET A 27 -8.63 1.34 18.39
C MET A 27 -9.10 0.03 17.74
N TYR A 28 -10.40 -0.14 17.54
CA TYR A 28 -10.96 -1.36 16.95
C TYR A 28 -10.59 -1.55 15.48
N THR A 29 -10.62 -0.47 14.69
CA THR A 29 -10.36 -0.55 13.24
C THR A 29 -8.89 -0.67 12.90
N PHE A 30 -7.98 -0.08 13.69
CA PHE A 30 -6.56 -0.05 13.35
C PHE A 30 -5.67 -0.83 14.33
N ALA A 31 -5.85 -0.65 15.63
CA ALA A 31 -4.86 -1.06 16.63
C ALA A 31 -5.21 -2.38 17.36
N TYR A 32 -6.45 -2.85 17.29
CA TYR A 32 -6.91 -4.06 17.96
C TYR A 32 -6.34 -5.34 17.32
N ASP A 33 -6.22 -5.36 15.99
CA ASP A 33 -5.64 -6.46 15.24
C ASP A 33 -4.67 -5.91 14.18
N THR A 34 -3.44 -6.41 14.19
CA THR A 34 -2.40 -6.05 13.22
C THR A 34 -2.80 -6.40 11.79
N LYS A 35 -3.69 -7.39 11.59
CA LYS A 35 -4.26 -7.73 10.27
C LYS A 35 -5.13 -6.63 9.69
N ASN A 36 -5.85 -5.87 10.53
CA ASN A 36 -6.68 -4.76 10.05
C ASN A 36 -5.79 -3.64 9.51
N LEU A 37 -4.73 -3.30 10.25
CA LEU A 37 -3.75 -2.32 9.81
C LEU A 37 -3.04 -2.76 8.52
N GLN A 38 -2.63 -4.03 8.44
CA GLN A 38 -2.04 -4.61 7.23
C GLN A 38 -2.98 -4.55 6.03
N LYS A 39 -4.28 -4.83 6.22
CA LYS A 39 -5.28 -4.76 5.14
C LYS A 39 -5.47 -3.32 4.64
N ILE A 40 -5.48 -2.35 5.54
CA ILE A 40 -5.64 -0.93 5.18
C ILE A 40 -4.38 -0.40 4.50
N MET A 41 -3.20 -0.70 5.05
CA MET A 41 -1.92 -0.27 4.49
C MET A 41 -1.54 -1.04 3.21
N GLY A 42 -1.99 -2.27 3.05
CA GLY A 42 -1.69 -3.14 1.91
C GLY A 42 -2.25 -2.65 0.58
N ASN A 43 -3.24 -1.75 0.60
CA ASN A 43 -3.74 -1.09 -0.61
C ASN A 43 -2.74 -0.11 -1.22
N ARG A 44 -1.64 0.21 -0.53
CA ARG A 44 -0.59 1.11 -1.04
C ARG A 44 0.76 0.42 -0.96
N SER A 45 1.37 0.18 -2.11
CA SER A 45 2.76 -0.27 -2.19
C SER A 45 3.68 0.90 -1.82
N TYR A 46 4.35 0.80 -0.66
CA TYR A 46 5.34 1.79 -0.23
C TYR A 46 6.73 1.57 -0.86
N VAL A 47 6.97 0.36 -1.40
CA VAL A 47 8.16 0.01 -2.16
C VAL A 47 7.69 -0.49 -3.51
N VAL A 48 7.95 0.30 -4.55
CA VAL A 48 7.68 -0.08 -5.94
C VAL A 48 9.00 -0.56 -6.51
N TYR A 49 9.12 -1.87 -6.73
CA TYR A 49 10.24 -2.39 -7.49
C TYR A 49 10.08 -1.96 -8.95
N PRO A 50 11.17 -1.58 -9.63
CA PRO A 50 11.12 -1.36 -11.06
C PRO A 50 10.62 -2.64 -11.76
N PRO A 51 9.97 -2.51 -12.92
CA PRO A 51 9.52 -3.66 -13.69
C PRO A 51 10.65 -4.68 -13.84
N GLU A 52 10.34 -5.97 -13.65
CA GLU A 52 11.33 -7.02 -13.90
C GLU A 52 11.89 -6.84 -15.32
N GLY A 53 13.22 -6.77 -15.42
CA GLY A 53 13.89 -6.69 -16.70
C GLY A 53 13.59 -7.92 -17.55
N PRO A 54 13.86 -7.87 -18.87
CA PRO A 54 13.74 -9.06 -19.71
C PRO A 54 14.54 -10.21 -19.10
N ARG A 55 13.97 -11.41 -19.11
CA ARG A 55 14.68 -12.60 -18.66
C ARG A 55 16.00 -12.71 -19.43
N PRO A 56 17.10 -13.07 -18.76
CA PRO A 56 18.36 -13.25 -19.45
C PRO A 56 18.19 -14.33 -20.54
N PRO A 57 18.90 -14.19 -21.67
CA PRO A 57 18.85 -15.18 -22.74
C PRO A 57 19.26 -16.57 -22.22
N SER A 58 18.67 -17.60 -22.81
CA SER A 58 18.98 -18.98 -22.46
C SER A 58 20.42 -19.36 -22.83
N PRO A 59 21.01 -20.40 -22.21
CA PRO A 59 22.35 -20.86 -22.58
C PRO A 59 22.49 -21.26 -24.06
N GLU A 60 21.41 -21.73 -24.69
CA GLU A 60 21.40 -22.07 -26.11
C GLU A 60 21.41 -20.80 -26.98
N GLU A 61 20.57 -19.82 -26.66
CA GLU A 61 20.55 -18.51 -27.32
C GLU A 61 21.90 -17.79 -27.20
N LEU A 62 22.56 -17.89 -26.03
CA LEU A 62 23.91 -17.36 -25.83
C LEU A 62 24.95 -18.03 -26.74
N ARG A 63 24.84 -19.34 -26.95
CA ARG A 63 25.74 -20.09 -27.84
C ARG A 63 25.50 -19.74 -29.30
N GLU A 64 24.26 -19.51 -29.69
CA GLU A 64 23.92 -19.04 -31.05
C GLU A 64 24.41 -17.62 -31.29
N MET A 65 24.20 -16.71 -30.33
CA MET A 65 24.76 -15.35 -30.37
C MET A 65 26.29 -15.37 -30.50
N ALA A 66 26.98 -16.23 -29.75
CA ALA A 66 28.43 -16.37 -29.86
C ALA A 66 28.87 -16.85 -31.26
N ARG A 67 28.13 -17.79 -31.87
CA ARG A 67 28.38 -18.26 -33.24
C ARG A 67 28.11 -17.17 -34.27
N GLU A 68 27.09 -16.35 -34.09
CA GLU A 68 26.81 -15.19 -34.96
C GLU A 68 27.91 -14.14 -34.88
N ILE A 69 28.38 -13.81 -33.67
CA ILE A 69 29.48 -12.87 -33.47
C ILE A 69 30.75 -13.37 -34.18
N ALA A 70 31.07 -14.66 -34.05
CA ALA A 70 32.21 -15.27 -34.74
C ALA A 70 32.07 -15.20 -36.27
N ARG A 71 30.87 -15.45 -36.81
CA ARG A 71 30.59 -15.31 -38.25
C ARG A 71 30.74 -13.87 -38.72
N LYS A 72 30.22 -12.89 -37.98
CA LYS A 72 30.37 -11.46 -38.29
C LYS A 72 31.83 -11.00 -38.27
N ARG A 73 32.64 -11.56 -37.36
CA ARG A 73 34.07 -11.23 -37.27
C ARG A 73 34.91 -11.81 -38.42
N ASN A 74 34.43 -12.85 -39.08
CA ASN A 74 35.10 -13.51 -40.21
C ASN A 74 34.58 -13.05 -41.58
N LEU A 75 33.66 -12.09 -41.63
CA LEU A 75 33.30 -11.39 -42.87
C LEU A 75 34.38 -10.33 -43.15
N PRO A 76 34.91 -10.24 -44.39
CA PRO A 76 35.97 -9.29 -44.77
C PRO A 76 35.53 -7.82 -44.66
#